data_AF-A0A1E5QAN6-F1
#
_entry.id   AF-A0A1E5QAN6-F1
#
_cell.length_a   1.000
_cell.length_b   1.000
_cell.length_c   1.000
_cell.angle_alpha   90.00
_cell.angle_beta   90.00
_cell.angle_gamma   90.00
#
_symmetry.space_group_name_H-M   'P 1'
#
loop_
_entity.id
_entity.type
_entity.pdbx_description
1 polymer ?
#
loop_
_entity_poly.entity_id
_entity_poly.type
_entity_poly.pdbx_seq_one_letter_code
_entity_poly.pdbx_strand_id
1 'polypeptide(L)' 'MTNPQSIEKTAKALVAHHGEDGAQGYCKERIQYHDQAKESEAANLWRAIGKAVGQIVDGAPEDKTDV' A
#
# COMPACT_ATOMS: atom_id res chain seq x y z
N MET A 1 6.32 -13.02 11.83
CA MET A 1 7.28 -12.63 10.77
C MET A 1 6.50 -12.26 9.52
N THR A 2 6.64 -11.04 9.01
CA THR A 2 5.95 -10.60 7.78
C THR A 2 6.81 -10.89 6.56
N ASN A 3 6.35 -11.77 5.65
CA ASN A 3 7.10 -12.16 4.46
C ASN A 3 7.06 -11.03 3.39
N PRO A 4 8.21 -10.45 2.98
CA PRO A 4 8.24 -9.38 1.97
C PRO A 4 7.56 -9.73 0.65
N GLN A 5 7.61 -11.00 0.21
CA GLN A 5 6.93 -11.44 -1.01
C GLN A 5 5.41 -11.36 -0.90
N SER A 6 4.86 -11.62 0.29
CA SER A 6 3.43 -11.47 0.54
C SER A 6 3.01 -10.01 0.52
N ILE A 7 3.83 -9.09 1.04
CA ILE A 7 3.58 -7.65 1.01
C ILE A 7 3.49 -7.15 -0.43
N GLU A 8 4.48 -7.49 -1.26
CA GLU A 8 4.53 -7.06 -2.67
C GLU A 8 3.33 -7.62 -3.46
N LYS A 9 3.00 -8.91 -3.28
CA LYS A 9 1.86 -9.53 -3.95
C LYS A 9 0.54 -8.86 -3.56
N THR A 10 0.36 -8.56 -2.27
CA THR A 10 -0.84 -7.85 -1.78
C THR A 10 -0.89 -6.42 -2.31
N ALA A 11 0.23 -5.70 -2.33
CA ALA A 11 0.29 -4.34 -2.88
C ALA A 11 -0.07 -4.31 -4.38
N LYS A 12 0.49 -5.23 -5.18
CA LYS A 12 0.15 -5.39 -6.60
C LYS A 12 -1.34 -5.72 -6.81
N ALA A 13 -1.89 -6.63 -6.02
CA ALA A 13 -3.31 -6.96 -6.08
C ALA A 13 -4.17 -5.74 -5.72
N LEU A 14 -3.83 -4.98 -4.69
CA LEU A 14 -4.57 -3.79 -4.29
C LEU A 14 -4.61 -2.75 -5.41
N VAL A 15 -3.46 -2.45 -6.03
CA VAL A 15 -3.39 -1.52 -7.17
C VAL A 15 -4.21 -2.04 -8.35
N ALA A 16 -4.13 -3.33 -8.67
CA ALA A 16 -4.88 -3.92 -9.77
C ALA A 16 -6.41 -3.92 -9.54
N HIS A 17 -6.87 -4.06 -8.29
CA HIS A 17 -8.29 -4.11 -7.94
C HIS A 17 -8.92 -2.74 -7.70
N HIS A 18 -8.20 -1.81 -7.08
CA HIS A 18 -8.74 -0.51 -6.64
C HIS A 18 -8.19 0.69 -7.42
N GLY A 19 -7.23 0.48 -8.33
CA GLY A 19 -6.45 1.55 -8.92
C GLY A 19 -5.44 2.14 -7.92
N GLU A 20 -4.67 3.11 -8.39
CA GLU A 20 -3.52 3.68 -7.67
C GLU A 20 -3.96 4.49 -6.43
N ASP A 21 -4.81 5.49 -6.64
CA ASP A 21 -5.41 6.29 -5.55
C ASP A 21 -6.23 5.43 -4.58
N GLY A 22 -6.98 4.45 -5.11
CA GLY A 22 -7.82 3.56 -4.32
C GLY A 22 -7.00 2.64 -3.42
N ALA A 23 -5.88 2.11 -3.90
CA ALA A 23 -4.99 1.25 -3.12
C ALA A 23 -4.30 2.03 -1.98
N GLN A 24 -3.87 3.27 -2.23
CA GLN A 24 -3.27 4.13 -1.21
C GLN A 24 -4.30 4.53 -0.14
N GLY A 25 -5.50 4.93 -0.56
CA GLY A 25 -6.63 5.25 0.34
C GLY A 25 -7.00 4.07 1.24
N TYR A 26 -7.15 2.88 0.66
CA TYR A 26 -7.47 1.66 1.40
C TYR A 26 -6.39 1.33 2.45
N CYS A 27 -5.10 1.41 2.09
CA CYS A 27 -4.02 1.19 3.05
C CYS A 27 -4.08 2.17 4.23
N LYS A 28 -4.37 3.45 3.97
CA LYS A 28 -4.50 4.49 5.01
C LYS A 28 -5.66 4.19 5.96
N GLU A 29 -6.83 3.81 5.44
CA GLU A 29 -7.99 3.43 6.26
C GLU A 29 -7.69 2.22 7.14
N ARG A 30 -7.04 1.18 6.58
CA ARG A 30 -6.65 -0.02 7.34
C ARG A 30 -5.66 0.30 8.44
N ILE A 31 -4.65 1.14 8.17
CA ILE A 31 -3.70 1.59 9.21
C ILE A 31 -4.45 2.30 10.33
N GLN A 32 -5.31 3.27 10.01
CA GLN A 32 -6.07 4.02 11.02
C GLN A 32 -6.98 3.12 11.85
N TYR A 33 -7.68 2.19 11.20
CA TYR A 33 -8.53 1.21 11.88
C TYR A 33 -7.74 0.37 12.90
N HIS A 34 -6.63 -0.23 12.47
CA HIS A 34 -5.83 -1.09 13.34
C HIS A 34 -5.08 -0.30 14.43
N ASP A 35 -4.73 0.96 14.16
CA ASP A 35 -4.16 1.88 15.17
C ASP A 35 -5.20 2.20 16.26
N GLN A 36 -6.45 2.49 15.87
CA GLN A 36 -7.57 2.70 16.81
C GLN A 36 -7.92 1.44 17.60
N ALA A 37 -7.87 0.27 16.95
CA ALA A 37 -8.06 -1.03 17.60
C ALA A 37 -6.88 -1.43 18.52
N LYS A 38 -5.80 -0.63 18.56
CA LYS A 38 -4.55 -0.91 19.29
C LYS A 38 -3.86 -2.20 18.83
N GLU A 39 -4.07 -2.60 17.57
CA GLU A 39 -3.47 -3.76 16.93
C GLU A 39 -2.19 -3.36 16.19
N SER A 40 -1.12 -3.13 16.96
CA SER A 40 0.16 -2.60 16.45
C SER A 40 0.78 -3.46 15.34
N GLU A 41 0.67 -4.78 15.41
CA GLU A 41 1.23 -5.68 14.38
C GLU A 41 0.50 -5.56 13.05
N ALA A 42 -0.84 -5.49 13.07
CA ALA A 42 -1.64 -5.32 11.87
C ALA A 42 -1.43 -3.92 11.26
N ALA A 43 -1.38 -2.87 12.08
CA ALA A 43 -1.07 -1.52 11.61
C ALA A 43 0.31 -1.47 10.94
N ASN A 44 1.32 -2.13 11.51
CA ASN A 44 2.66 -2.21 10.93
C ASN A 44 2.69 -2.99 9.61
N LEU A 45 1.90 -4.07 9.50
CA LEU A 45 1.71 -4.79 8.24
C LEU A 45 1.13 -3.88 7.15
N TRP A 46 0.04 -3.17 7.46
CA TRP A 46 -0.60 -2.26 6.49
C TRP A 46 0.26 -1.05 6.14
N ARG A 47 1.10 -0.57 7.06
CA ARG A 47 2.13 0.46 6.76
C ARG A 47 3.13 -0.06 5.74
N ALA A 48 3.60 -1.31 5.88
CA ALA A 48 4.54 -1.90 4.94
C ALA A 48 3.91 -2.14 3.56
N ILE A 49 2.64 -2.59 3.52
CA ILE A 49 1.87 -2.73 2.28
C ILE A 49 1.65 -1.37 1.63
N GLY A 50 1.24 -0.34 2.39
CA GLY A 50 1.05 1.02 1.88
C GLY A 50 2.33 1.61 1.30
N LYS A 51 3.48 1.33 1.93
CA LYS A 51 4.79 1.72 1.38
C LYS A 51 5.09 1.01 0.05
N ALA A 52 4.81 -0.29 -0.06
CA ALA A 52 5.00 -1.04 -1.29
C ALA A 52 4.03 -0.58 -2.40
N VAL A 53 2.77 -0.28 -2.05
CA VAL A 53 1.80 0.34 -2.98
C VAL A 53 2.34 1.67 -3.49
N GLY A 54 2.81 2.55 -2.60
CA GLY A 54 3.43 3.82 -2.99
C GLY A 54 4.61 3.61 -3.96
N GLN A 55 5.47 2.64 -3.70
CA GLN A 55 6.59 2.31 -4.61
C GLN A 55 6.16 1.75 -5.97
N ILE A 56 4.99 1.10 -6.07
CA ILE A 56 4.46 0.57 -7.34
C ILE A 56 3.84 1.71 -8.16
N VAL A 57 3.09 2.58 -7.50
CA VAL A 57 2.41 3.75 -8.10
C VAL A 57 3.43 4.79 -8.57
N ASP A 58 4.32 5.23 -7.66
CA ASP A 58 5.39 6.21 -7.93
C ASP A 58 6.52 5.61 -8.81
N GLY A 59 6.55 4.26 -8.91
CA GLY A 59 7.53 3.49 -9.67
C GLY A 59 7.13 3.19 -11.11
N ALA A 60 5.94 3.60 -11.57
CA ALA A 60 5.82 3.94 -12.98
C ALA A 60 6.64 5.22 -13.14
N PRO A 61 7.78 5.23 -13.86
CA PRO A 61 8.38 6.50 -14.22
C PRO A 61 7.24 7.30 -14.85
N GLU A 62 6.80 8.37 -14.18
CA GLU A 62 6.16 9.45 -14.87
C GLU A 62 7.21 9.86 -15.91
N ASP A 63 7.04 9.32 -17.12
CA ASP A 63 7.19 10.07 -18.34
C ASP A 63 6.49 11.39 -18.04
N LYS A 64 7.24 12.31 -17.42
CA LYS A 64 6.99 13.73 -17.49
C LYS A 64 7.12 14.00 -18.96
N THR A 65 6.03 13.74 -19.68
CA THR A 65 5.83 14.28 -20.99
C THR A 65 5.92 15.77 -20.74
N ASP A 66 7.05 16.34 -21.16
CA ASP A 66 7.35 17.76 -21.19
C ASP A 66 6.24 18.43 -22.01
N VAL A 67 5.23 18.97 -21.32
CA VAL A 67 4.17 19.84 -21.86
C VAL A 67 3.75 20.89 -20.84
#